data_AF-A0A5K1BGQ4-F1
#
_entry.id   AF-A0A5K1BGQ4-F1
#
_cell.length_a   1.000
_cell.length_b   1.000
_cell.length_c   1.000
_cell.angle_alpha   90.00
_cell.angle_beta   90.00
_cell.angle_gamma   90.00
#
_symmetry.space_group_name_H-M   'P 1'
#
loop_
_entity.id
_entity.type
_entity.pdbx_description
1 polymer ?
#
loop_
_entity_poly.entity_id
_entity_poly.type
_entity_poly.pdbx_seq_one_letter_code
_entity_poly.pdbx_strand_id
1 'polypeptide(L)' 'QDRKFSYGFASSPGKRSTMEDFYETSIAGVDGEIVGLFGVFD' A
#
# COMPACT_ATOMS: atom_id res chain seq x y z
N GLN A 1 -17.98 16.93 -1.49
CA GLN A 1 -16.64 16.70 -0.91
C GLN A 1 -16.10 15.46 -1.58
N ASP A 2 -15.09 15.63 -2.43
CA ASP A 2 -14.42 14.50 -3.07
C ASP A 2 -13.66 13.73 -2.01
N ARG A 3 -14.16 12.55 -1.64
CA ARG A 3 -13.53 11.61 -0.70
C ARG A 3 -12.28 10.98 -1.33
N LYS A 4 -11.37 11.81 -1.84
CA LYS A 4 -10.23 11.39 -2.62
C LYS A 4 -9.08 11.07 -1.68
N PHE A 5 -8.89 9.77 -1.43
CA PHE A 5 -7.77 9.25 -0.66
C PHE A 5 -6.56 9.06 -1.57
N SER A 6 -5.40 9.54 -1.15
CA SER A 6 -4.15 9.48 -1.92
C SER A 6 -3.07 8.79 -1.07
N TYR A 7 -2.29 7.90 -1.67
CA TYR A 7 -1.16 7.24 -1.01
C TYR A 7 0.00 7.00 -1.98
N GLY A 8 1.16 6.68 -1.43
CA GLY A 8 2.35 6.24 -2.16
C GLY A 8 3.20 5.34 -1.27
N PHE A 9 4.08 4.55 -1.87
CA PHE A 9 5.03 3.69 -1.17
C PHE A 9 6.39 3.75 -1.87
N ALA A 10 7.44 3.37 -1.15
CA ALA A 10 8.79 3.19 -1.71
C ALA A 10 9.48 2.05 -0.95
N SER A 11 10.18 1.18 -1.69
CA SER A 11 11.10 0.17 -1.14
C SER A 11 12.45 0.27 -1.84
N SER A 12 13.52 -0.15 -1.17
CA SER A 12 14.88 -0.18 -1.69
C SER A 12 15.60 -1.44 -1.20
N PRO A 13 16.27 -2.20 -2.08
CA PRO A 13 16.96 -3.43 -1.69
C PRO A 13 18.24 -3.16 -0.88
N GLY A 14 18.72 -1.91 -0.88
CA GLY A 14 19.96 -1.52 -0.23
C GLY A 14 21.14 -2.34 -0.74
N LYS A 15 21.80 -3.08 0.17
CA LYS A 15 22.98 -3.92 -0.12
C LYS A 15 22.64 -5.39 -0.36
N ARG A 16 21.36 -5.79 -0.24
CA ARG A 16 20.93 -7.17 -0.49
C ARG A 16 21.07 -7.46 -1.99
N SER A 17 21.41 -8.71 -2.32
CA SER A 17 21.50 -9.18 -3.71
C SER A 17 20.13 -9.25 -4.41
N THR A 18 19.06 -9.32 -3.63
CA THR A 18 17.66 -9.42 -4.07
C THR A 18 16.78 -8.52 -3.20
N MET A 19 15.68 -8.03 -3.76
CA MET A 19 14.59 -7.39 -3.02
C MET A 19 13.59 -8.49 -2.66
N GLU A 20 13.46 -8.77 -1.37
CA GLU A 20 12.47 -9.73 -0.84
C GLU A 20 11.22 -9.00 -0.33
N ASP A 21 11.30 -7.70 -0.03
CA ASP A 21 10.16 -6.87 0.35
C ASP A 21 8.97 -6.98 -0.63
N PHE A 22 7.80 -7.28 -0.10
CA PHE A 22 6.52 -7.19 -0.79
C PHE A 22 5.62 -6.13 -0.13
N TYR A 23 4.81 -5.45 -0.93
CA TYR A 23 3.80 -4.53 -0.43
C TYR A 23 2.46 -4.82 -1.10
N GLU A 24 1.38 -4.61 -0.37
CA GLU A 24 0.02 -4.67 -0.87
C GLU A 24 -0.75 -3.42 -0.44
N THR A 25 -1.39 -2.76 -1.38
CA THR A 25 -2.20 -1.58 -1.12
C THR A 25 -3.52 -1.70 -1.86
N SER A 26 -4.65 -1.54 -1.16
CA SER A 26 -5.96 -1.51 -1.81
C SER A 26 -6.86 -0.45 -1.20
N ILE A 27 -7.71 0.13 -2.03
CA ILE A 27 -8.80 1.02 -1.60
C ILE A 27 -10.09 0.39 -2.11
N ALA A 28 -11.03 0.15 -1.22
CA ALA A 28 -12.32 -0.43 -1.54
C ALA A 28 -13.46 0.34 -0.88
N GLY A 29 -14.63 0.32 -1.52
CA GLY A 29 -15.88 0.73 -0.89
C GLY A 29 -16.48 -0.45 -0.13
N VAL A 30 -16.61 -0.34 1.19
CA VAL A 30 -17.23 -1.36 2.05
C VAL A 30 -18.38 -0.68 2.79
N ASP A 31 -19.60 -1.19 2.59
CA ASP A 31 -20.83 -0.65 3.22
C ASP A 31 -21.05 0.86 3.03
N GLY A 32 -20.61 1.41 1.89
CA GLY A 32 -20.72 2.84 1.56
C GLY A 32 -19.58 3.71 2.09
N GLU A 33 -18.66 3.12 2.85
CA GLU A 33 -17.46 3.77 3.39
C GLU A 33 -16.23 3.44 2.53
N ILE A 34 -15.29 4.39 2.48
CA ILE A 34 -14.00 4.16 1.82
C ILE A 34 -13.04 3.55 2.84
N VAL A 35 -12.55 2.35 2.54
CA VAL A 35 -11.62 1.60 3.38
C VAL A 35 -10.31 1.39 2.62
N GLY A 36 -9.19 1.64 3.28
CA GLY A 36 -7.85 1.38 2.73
C GLY A 36 -7.13 0.27 3.49
N LEU A 37 -6.48 -0.64 2.76
CA LEU A 37 -5.58 -1.66 3.28
C LEU A 37 -4.14 -1.33 2.87
N PHE A 38 -3.22 -1.42 3.83
CA PHE A 38 -1.78 -1.24 3.61
C PHE A 38 -1.04 -2.38 4.31
N GLY A 39 -0.43 -3.26 3.52
CA GLY A 39 0.41 -4.38 3.97
C GLY A 39 1.84 -4.19 3.48
N VAL A 40 2.80 -4.43 4.37
CA VAL A 40 4.24 -4.47 4.05
C VAL A 40 4.77 -5.75 4.66
N PHE A 41 5.49 -6.52 3.85
CA PHE A 41 6.03 -7.83 4.17
C PHE A 41 7.52 -7.81 3.80
N ASP A 42 8.36 -8.40 4.66
CA ASP A 42 9.78 -8.67 4.38
C ASP A 42 9.93 -9.85 3.43
#